data_AF-A0A2J0YTN2-F1
#
_entry.id   AF-A0A2J0YTN2-F1
#
_cell.length_a   1.000
_cell.length_b   1.000
_cell.length_c   1.000
_cell.angle_alpha   90.00
_cell.angle_beta   90.00
_cell.angle_gamma   90.00
#
_symmetry.space_group_name_H-M   'P 1'
#
loop_
_entity.id
_entity.type
_entity.pdbx_description
1 polymer ?
#
loop_
_entity_poly.entity_id
_entity_poly.type
_entity_poly.pdbx_seq_one_letter_code
_entity_poly.pdbx_strand_id
1 'polypeptide(L)'
;MKDQSAMPEAEAPDAAGMPAARGEGSPLGSSFLGAVRADFAQHGSEVIARIRDEKPEAYLKLVASVLPKDLSAATGGVDDLSDEQIIDRIRALDAAIRPLLPARKRAGGLRKRVPPAKVQL
;
A
#
# COMPACT_ATOMS: atom_id res chain seq x y z
N MET A 1 6.06 61.07 -42.73
CA MET A 1 6.59 60.89 -41.36
C MET A 1 5.93 59.63 -40.81
N LYS A 2 6.64 58.49 -40.64
CA LYS A 2 7.54 58.18 -39.50
C LYS A 2 6.72 58.26 -38.19
N ASP A 3 6.42 57.20 -37.43
CA ASP A 3 7.17 56.00 -37.00
C ASP A 3 6.14 54.91 -36.53
N GLN A 4 6.31 53.60 -36.74
CA GLN A 4 6.98 52.60 -35.87
C GLN A 4 6.62 52.73 -34.37
N SER A 5 6.36 51.72 -33.54
CA SER A 5 6.39 50.24 -33.58
C SER A 5 5.90 49.75 -32.20
N ALA A 6 5.66 48.43 -32.09
CA ALA A 6 5.87 47.62 -30.89
C ALA A 6 4.76 47.53 -29.82
N MET A 7 4.09 46.36 -29.80
CA MET A 7 3.83 45.66 -28.54
C MET A 7 5.17 45.34 -27.85
N PRO A 8 5.20 45.24 -26.52
CA PRO A 8 5.74 44.01 -25.96
C PRO A 8 4.90 43.42 -24.82
N GLU A 9 4.98 42.09 -24.75
CA GLU A 9 4.66 41.21 -23.63
C GLU A 9 5.14 41.75 -22.27
N ALA A 10 4.33 41.48 -21.23
CA ALA A 10 4.81 41.21 -19.87
C ALA A 10 3.78 40.25 -19.25
N GLU A 11 4.01 38.94 -19.28
CA GLU A 11 4.87 38.13 -18.39
C GLU A 11 4.00 37.46 -17.31
N ALA A 12 4.26 36.16 -17.16
CA ALA A 12 3.45 35.16 -16.49
C ALA A 12 3.64 35.17 -14.95
N PRO A 13 2.96 34.28 -14.20
CA PRO A 13 2.46 34.56 -12.86
C PRO A 13 3.48 34.38 -11.73
N ASP A 14 3.09 35.01 -10.62
CA ASP A 14 3.69 35.07 -9.30
C ASP A 14 4.19 33.73 -8.74
N ALA A 15 5.28 33.84 -8.00
CA ALA A 15 6.06 32.76 -7.44
C ALA A 15 5.55 32.38 -6.04
N ALA A 16 5.21 31.10 -5.86
CA ALA A 16 5.28 30.42 -4.57
C ALA A 16 5.46 28.92 -4.86
N GLY A 17 6.56 28.25 -4.55
CA GLY A 17 7.43 28.41 -3.39
C GLY A 17 7.41 27.09 -2.62
N MET A 18 8.05 26.04 -3.17
CA MET A 18 8.50 24.88 -2.38
C MET A 18 9.90 24.47 -2.87
N PRO A 19 10.91 24.42 -1.97
CA PRO A 19 12.28 24.13 -2.35
C PRO A 19 12.41 22.66 -2.75
N ALA A 20 12.86 22.44 -3.99
CA ALA A 20 13.23 21.12 -4.47
C ALA A 20 14.41 20.59 -3.63
N ALA A 21 14.13 19.61 -2.77
CA ALA A 21 15.15 18.86 -2.08
C ALA A 21 16.02 18.16 -3.12
N ARG A 22 17.29 18.55 -3.14
CA ARG A 22 18.40 18.03 -3.92
C ARG A 22 18.42 16.49 -3.87
N GLY A 23 18.05 15.86 -4.97
CA GLY A 23 18.39 14.48 -5.28
C GLY A 23 18.98 14.46 -6.68
N GLU A 24 20.26 14.11 -6.78
CA GLU A 24 21.04 14.05 -8.02
C GLU A 24 20.53 12.90 -8.90
N GLY A 25 19.40 13.11 -9.57
CA GLY A 25 18.98 12.40 -10.78
C GLY A 25 19.04 13.37 -11.94
N SER A 26 19.44 12.92 -13.12
CA SER A 26 19.50 13.76 -14.33
C SER A 26 18.23 14.64 -14.45
N PRO A 27 18.36 15.97 -14.63
CA PRO A 27 17.22 16.89 -14.64
C PRO A 27 16.18 16.56 -15.71
N LEU A 28 16.56 15.77 -16.72
CA LEU A 28 15.67 15.25 -17.76
C LEU A 28 14.65 14.23 -17.20
N GLY A 29 15.06 13.38 -16.26
CA GLY A 29 14.19 12.33 -15.72
C GLY A 29 13.08 12.90 -14.85
N SER A 30 13.40 13.85 -13.97
CA SER A 30 12.43 14.50 -13.09
C SER A 30 11.48 15.44 -13.84
N SER A 31 12.01 16.21 -14.81
CA SER A 31 11.19 17.10 -15.64
C SER A 31 10.23 16.33 -16.55
N PHE A 32 10.68 15.22 -17.15
CA PHE A 32 9.82 14.34 -17.94
C PHE A 32 8.68 13.77 -17.11
N LEU A 33 8.97 13.24 -15.91
CA LEU A 33 7.94 12.69 -15.03
C LEU A 33 6.93 13.74 -14.59
N GLY A 34 7.39 14.98 -14.34
CA GLY A 34 6.53 16.12 -14.05
C GLY A 34 5.58 16.44 -15.20
N ALA A 35 6.10 16.49 -16.44
CA ALA A 35 5.30 16.73 -17.64
C ALA A 35 4.26 15.63 -17.88
N VAL A 36 4.65 14.35 -17.77
CA VAL A 36 3.74 13.21 -17.89
C VAL A 36 2.65 13.25 -16.84
N ARG A 37 2.97 13.62 -15.60
CA ARG A 37 1.98 13.77 -14.53
C ARG A 37 0.98 14.89 -14.81
N ALA A 38 1.45 16.03 -15.32
CA ALA A 38 0.59 17.16 -15.67
C ALA A 38 -0.34 16.81 -16.84
N ASP A 39 0.19 16.15 -17.87
CA ASP A 39 -0.60 15.65 -19.01
C ASP A 39 -1.66 14.64 -18.57
N PHE A 40 -1.28 13.66 -17.74
CA PHE A 40 -2.22 12.67 -17.21
C PHE A 40 -3.30 13.31 -16.33
N ALA A 41 -2.99 14.36 -15.57
CA ALA A 41 -3.97 15.07 -14.75
C ALA A 41 -5.03 15.80 -15.61
N GLN A 42 -4.65 16.30 -16.80
CA GLN A 42 -5.54 17.02 -17.69
C GLN A 42 -6.31 16.10 -18.65
N HIS A 43 -5.66 15.05 -19.15
CA HIS A 43 -6.18 14.22 -20.26
C HIS A 43 -6.35 12.74 -19.91
N GLY A 44 -5.79 12.27 -18.79
CA GLY A 44 -5.69 10.84 -18.48
C GLY A 44 -7.03 10.13 -18.39
N SER A 45 -8.05 10.76 -17.79
CA SER A 45 -9.39 10.16 -17.65
C SER A 45 -10.08 9.94 -19.01
N GLU A 46 -9.98 10.91 -19.90
CA GLU A 46 -10.54 10.82 -21.25
C GLU A 46 -9.81 9.77 -22.09
N VAL A 47 -8.47 9.75 -22.03
CA VAL A 47 -7.66 8.74 -22.73
C VAL A 47 -8.00 7.33 -22.23
N ILE A 48 -8.14 7.13 -20.92
CA ILE A 48 -8.53 5.84 -20.35
C ILE A 48 -9.94 5.42 -20.81
N ALA A 49 -10.89 6.36 -20.86
CA ALA A 49 -12.24 6.09 -21.33
C ALA A 49 -12.23 5.65 -22.81
N ARG A 50 -11.49 6.36 -23.66
CA ARG A 50 -11.33 5.99 -25.08
C ARG A 50 -10.68 4.62 -25.25
N ILE A 51 -9.63 4.30 -24.48
CA ILE A 51 -8.98 2.98 -24.54
C ILE A 51 -9.97 1.88 -24.14
N ARG A 52 -10.81 2.10 -23.12
CA ARG A 52 -11.83 1.13 -22.71
C ARG A 52 -12.82 0.82 -23.84
N ASP A 53 -13.22 1.83 -24.60
CA ASP A 53 -14.23 1.71 -25.63
C ASP A 53 -13.63 1.19 -26.96
N GLU A 54 -12.43 1.63 -27.33
CA GLU A 54 -11.77 1.26 -28.59
C GLU A 54 -10.97 -0.06 -28.50
N LYS A 55 -10.33 -0.32 -27.36
CA LYS A 55 -9.39 -1.44 -27.13
C LYS A 55 -9.51 -2.00 -25.71
N PRO A 56 -10.62 -2.67 -25.38
CA PRO A 56 -10.88 -3.16 -24.02
C PRO A 56 -9.80 -4.13 -23.52
N GLU A 57 -9.16 -4.90 -24.40
CA GLU A 57 -8.04 -5.78 -24.03
C GLU A 57 -6.78 -5.02 -23.61
N ALA A 58 -6.52 -3.85 -24.21
CA ALA A 58 -5.41 -2.98 -23.81
C ALA A 58 -5.71 -2.30 -22.47
N TYR A 59 -6.97 -1.89 -22.26
CA TYR A 59 -7.42 -1.36 -20.98
C TYR A 59 -7.22 -2.37 -19.84
N LEU A 60 -7.65 -3.64 -20.02
CA LEU A 60 -7.48 -4.68 -19.00
C LEU A 60 -6.01 -4.96 -18.69
N LYS A 61 -5.13 -4.93 -19.70
CA LYS A 61 -3.67 -5.06 -19.49
C LYS A 61 -3.09 -3.87 -18.72
N LEU A 62 -3.53 -2.65 -19.02
CA LEU A 62 -3.11 -1.45 -18.31
C LEU A 62 -3.53 -1.53 -16.84
N VAL A 63 -4.79 -1.88 -16.57
CA VAL A 63 -5.29 -2.08 -15.20
C VAL A 63 -4.47 -3.15 -14.48
N ALA A 64 -4.22 -4.29 -15.12
CA ALA A 64 -3.39 -5.36 -14.55
C ALA A 64 -1.93 -4.94 -14.29
N SER A 65 -1.38 -3.99 -15.08
CA SER A 65 0.00 -3.51 -14.91
C SER A 65 0.17 -2.50 -13.78
N VAL A 66 -0.89 -1.75 -13.46
CA VAL A 66 -0.91 -0.75 -12.37
C VAL A 66 -1.21 -1.43 -11.02
N LEU A 67 -1.97 -2.52 -11.05
CA LEU A 67 -2.23 -3.30 -9.85
C LEU A 67 -0.92 -3.95 -9.35
N PRO A 68 -0.63 -3.90 -8.04
CA PRO A 68 0.41 -4.72 -7.44
C PRO A 68 0.17 -6.18 -7.81
N LYS A 69 1.19 -6.86 -8.33
CA LYS A 69 1.10 -8.28 -8.70
C LYS A 69 0.69 -9.15 -7.51
N ASP A 70 1.04 -8.71 -6.31
CA ASP A 70 0.74 -9.36 -5.05
C ASP A 70 -0.17 -8.47 -4.19
N LEU A 71 -1.46 -8.41 -4.52
CA LEU A 71 -2.45 -7.83 -3.61
C LEU A 71 -2.46 -8.57 -2.25
N SER A 72 -2.04 -9.86 -2.23
CA SER A 72 -1.84 -10.64 -1.00
C SER A 72 -0.66 -10.17 -0.16
N ALA A 73 0.39 -9.60 -0.74
CA ALA A 73 1.57 -9.12 0.00
C ALA A 73 1.28 -7.86 0.82
N ALA A 74 0.27 -7.07 0.42
CA ALA A 74 -0.21 -5.92 1.20
C ALA A 74 -0.92 -6.34 2.50
N THR A 75 -1.26 -7.63 2.64
CA THR A 75 -1.87 -8.21 3.83
C THR A 75 -0.94 -9.17 4.57
N GLY A 76 0.39 -9.06 4.43
CA GLY A 76 1.34 -9.85 5.25
C GLY A 76 0.93 -11.32 5.38
N GLY A 77 0.58 -11.93 4.24
CA GLY A 77 -0.01 -13.25 4.18
C GLY A 77 0.87 -14.27 4.87
N VAL A 78 0.30 -14.99 5.82
CA VAL A 78 0.89 -16.20 6.42
C VAL A 78 1.10 -17.33 5.39
N ASP A 79 0.51 -17.19 4.20
CA ASP A 79 0.52 -18.19 3.13
C ASP A 79 1.91 -18.42 2.48
N ASP A 80 2.84 -17.47 2.63
CA ASP A 80 4.23 -17.58 2.11
C ASP A 80 5.27 -17.84 3.22
N LEU A 81 4.83 -18.07 4.46
CA LEU A 81 5.73 -18.35 5.57
C LEU A 81 6.01 -19.85 5.67
N SER A 82 7.28 -20.22 5.83
CA SER A 82 7.63 -21.59 6.23
C SER A 82 7.09 -21.89 7.63
N ASP A 83 6.92 -23.16 7.96
CA ASP A 83 6.46 -23.60 9.28
C ASP A 83 7.32 -22.99 10.41
N GLU A 84 8.63 -22.87 10.20
CA GLU A 84 9.56 -22.24 11.16
C GLU A 84 9.24 -20.75 11.35
N GLN A 85 9.00 -20.03 10.26
CA GLN A 85 8.67 -18.60 10.30
C GLN A 85 7.30 -18.36 10.96
N ILE A 86 6.34 -19.27 10.74
CA ILE A 86 5.04 -19.25 11.42
C ILE A 86 5.24 -19.46 12.92
N ILE A 87 6.05 -20.45 13.34
CA ILE A 87 6.34 -20.73 14.75
C ILE A 87 6.98 -19.51 15.44
N ASP A 88 7.96 -18.88 14.79
CA ASP A 88 8.63 -17.71 15.35
C ASP A 88 7.68 -16.51 15.47
N ARG A 89 6.78 -16.34 14.51
CA ARG A 89 5.75 -15.29 14.56
C ARG A 89 4.75 -15.53 15.69
N ILE A 90 4.30 -16.76 15.88
CA ILE A 90 3.41 -17.15 16.99
C ILE A 90 4.08 -16.85 18.34
N ARG A 91 5.36 -17.19 18.49
CA ARG A 91 6.12 -16.90 19.71
C ARG A 91 6.25 -15.40 19.98
N ALA A 92 6.53 -14.62 18.94
CA ALA A 92 6.62 -13.16 19.05
C ALA A 92 5.27 -12.54 19.48
N LEU A 93 4.15 -13.03 18.92
CA LEU A 93 2.81 -12.59 19.29
C LEU A 93 2.44 -13.00 20.72
N ASP A 94 2.75 -14.23 21.15
CA ASP A 94 2.52 -14.66 22.54
C ASP A 94 3.30 -13.78 23.52
N ALA A 95 4.57 -13.48 23.24
CA ALA A 95 5.38 -12.59 24.06
C ALA A 95 4.80 -11.16 24.15
N ALA A 96 4.24 -10.64 23.06
CA ALA A 96 3.65 -9.31 23.02
C ALA A 96 2.28 -9.23 23.73
N ILE A 97 1.46 -10.27 23.62
CA ILE A 97 0.09 -10.28 24.15
C ILE A 97 0.06 -10.71 25.62
N ARG A 98 0.94 -11.62 26.04
CA ARG A 98 0.95 -12.19 27.40
C ARG A 98 0.95 -11.16 28.54
N PRO A 99 1.68 -10.02 28.47
CA PRO A 99 1.63 -8.98 29.49
C PRO A 99 0.27 -8.25 29.58
N LEU A 100 -0.51 -8.27 28.49
CA LEU A 100 -1.81 -7.60 28.39
C LEU A 100 -2.97 -8.48 28.89
N LEU A 101 -2.72 -9.78 29.10
CA LEU A 101 -3.74 -10.71 29.57
C LEU A 101 -3.76 -10.75 31.11
N PRO A 102 -4.94 -10.65 31.74
CA PRO A 102 -5.04 -10.86 33.18
C PRO A 102 -4.59 -12.28 33.52
N ALA A 103 -3.90 -12.45 34.65
CA ALA A 103 -3.46 -13.76 35.11
C ALA A 103 -4.66 -14.71 35.22
N ARG A 104 -4.84 -15.57 34.22
CA ARG A 104 -5.88 -16.60 34.24
C ARG A 104 -5.50 -17.56 35.35
N LYS A 105 -6.13 -17.43 36.52
CA LYS A 105 -6.05 -18.44 37.59
C LYS A 105 -6.33 -19.78 36.94
N ARG A 106 -5.36 -20.69 36.96
CA ARG A 106 -5.56 -22.07 36.55
C ARG A 106 -6.76 -22.59 37.33
N ALA A 107 -7.83 -22.95 36.63
CA ALA A 107 -8.97 -23.64 37.22
C ALA A 107 -8.50 -25.03 37.66
N GLY A 108 -7.83 -25.10 38.81
CA GLY A 108 -7.52 -26.32 39.52
C GLY A 108 -8.79 -26.90 40.11
N GLY A 109 -9.60 -27.53 39.28
CA GLY A 109 -10.72 -28.36 39.72
C GLY A 109 -10.21 -29.76 40.04
N LEU A 110 -9.66 -29.93 41.24
CA LEU A 110 -9.35 -31.24 41.82
C LEU A 110 -10.67 -32.03 41.95
N ARG A 111 -11.03 -32.82 40.95
CA ARG A 111 -12.13 -33.78 41.06
C ARG A 111 -11.70 -34.86 42.06
N LYS A 112 -12.10 -34.72 43.32
CA LYS A 112 -12.04 -35.82 44.30
C LYS A 112 -12.80 -37.01 43.69
N ARG A 113 -12.05 -38.02 43.24
CA ARG A 113 -12.61 -39.31 42.83
C ARG A 113 -13.16 -39.97 44.09
N VAL A 114 -14.48 -40.11 44.17
CA VAL A 114 -15.13 -40.97 45.17
C VAL A 114 -14.84 -42.43 44.75
N PRO A 115 -14.35 -43.29 45.66
CA PRO A 115 -14.05 -44.68 45.32
C PRO A 115 -15.35 -45.49 45.08
N PRO A 116 -15.35 -46.46 44.16
CA PRO A 116 -16.52 -47.30 43.92
C PRO A 116 -16.78 -48.24 45.11
N ALA A 117 -18.06 -48.35 45.48
CA ALA A 117 -18.52 -49.29 46.50
C ALA A 117 -18.23 -50.74 46.05
N LYS A 118 -17.68 -51.54 46.96
CA LYS A 118 -17.48 -52.97 46.74
C LYS A 118 -18.86 -53.65 46.74
N VAL A 119 -19.22 -54.28 45.62
CA VAL A 119 -20.36 -55.19 45.55
C VAL A 119 -19.86 -56.55 46.04
N GLN A 120 -20.38 -57.00 47.18
CA GLN A 120 -20.14 -58.33 47.73
C GLN A 120 -21.09 -59.30 47.00
N LEU A 121 -20.53 -60.37 46.41
CA LEU A 121 -21.28 -61.60 46.10
C LEU A 121 -20.98 -62.62 47.21
#